data_AF-A0A4V6E4E9-F1
#
_entry.id   AF-A0A4V6E4E9-F1
#
_cell.length_a   1.000
_cell.length_b   1.000
_cell.length_c   1.000
_cell.angle_alpha   90.00
_cell.angle_beta   90.00
_cell.angle_gamma   90.00
#
_symmetry.space_group_name_H-M   'P 1'
#
loop_
_entity.id
_entity.type
_entity.pdbx_description
1 polymer ?
#
loop_
_entity_poly.entity_id
_entity_poly.type
_entity_poly.pdbx_seq_one_letter_code
_entity_poly.pdbx_strand_id
1 'polypeptide(L)'
;MGSLAVYGEEDVTAHECDDCGASFETLTRLRLHDCEDVQSETSVGSANLEQSESTDSSPADKQNAAVAELDTLLDRFSGGDRAGLHDAVTEFESALSAALEEDDGGETYRDVFWSYHERVSDALDEAARATGWTLLEEVINAYDPTADDELPLVTPTIANAVGRNLIRTRLTDGVSAIPVVALEYLDGVAVAAGDTADTTQEEVHAYGWGIGHPDHSVADRLHSRASEDIFSVNPTLEHAFYADQYAAVDLLESLVRDESIDGTFSRPARDDMPYRRYLLDSVYGLQTDDNWPGMPRYYDWHEEFDDTFELDDTVEQRIRDLVEEAGFDATLPNDWTFRDLGI
;
A
#
# COMPACT_ATOMS: atom_id res chain seq x y z
N MET A 1 -30.30 -26.16 -36.95
CA MET A 1 -30.57 -24.75 -36.59
C MET A 1 -29.71 -24.44 -35.39
N GLY A 2 -28.53 -23.85 -35.65
CA GLY A 2 -27.60 -23.46 -34.60
C GLY A 2 -28.05 -22.14 -33.99
N SER A 3 -28.14 -22.12 -32.66
CA SER A 3 -28.36 -20.89 -31.91
C SER A 3 -26.98 -20.33 -31.57
N LEU A 4 -26.62 -19.22 -32.22
CA LEU A 4 -25.49 -18.39 -31.81
C LEU A 4 -25.84 -17.77 -30.46
N ALA A 5 -25.08 -18.12 -29.43
CA ALA A 5 -25.03 -17.35 -28.21
C ALA A 5 -24.34 -16.03 -28.54
N VAL A 6 -25.07 -14.93 -28.37
CA VAL A 6 -24.51 -13.59 -28.33
C VAL A 6 -23.82 -13.50 -26.97
N TYR A 7 -22.49 -13.48 -27.00
CA TYR A 7 -21.70 -13.08 -25.84
C TYR A 7 -22.11 -11.66 -25.50
N GLY A 8 -22.50 -11.43 -24.24
CA GLY A 8 -22.77 -10.09 -23.74
C GLY A 8 -21.51 -9.25 -23.91
N GLU A 9 -21.68 -8.06 -24.47
CA GLU A 9 -20.71 -6.97 -24.33
C GLU A 9 -20.47 -6.80 -22.83
N GLU A 10 -19.22 -7.00 -22.40
CA GLU A 10 -18.76 -6.42 -21.14
C GLU A 10 -19.05 -4.93 -21.23
N ASP A 11 -19.74 -4.39 -20.22
CA ASP A 11 -19.99 -2.96 -20.09
C ASP A 11 -18.63 -2.32 -19.80
N VAL A 12 -17.87 -2.01 -20.85
CA VAL A 12 -16.60 -1.30 -20.73
C VAL A 12 -16.95 0.12 -20.32
N THR A 13 -16.86 0.40 -19.03
CA THR A 13 -17.00 1.74 -18.50
C THR A 13 -15.97 2.62 -19.20
N ALA A 14 -16.44 3.53 -20.06
CA ALA A 14 -15.56 4.48 -20.73
C ALA A 14 -15.17 5.58 -19.73
N HIS A 15 -13.87 5.81 -19.57
CA HIS A 15 -13.33 6.89 -18.74
C HIS A 15 -13.04 8.10 -19.61
N GLU A 16 -13.57 9.27 -19.26
CA GLU A 16 -13.42 10.50 -20.05
C GLU A 16 -12.37 11.41 -19.42
N CYS A 17 -11.50 12.00 -20.23
CA CYS A 17 -10.60 13.06 -19.79
C CYS A 17 -11.38 14.38 -19.67
N ASP A 18 -11.39 14.98 -18.48
CA ASP A 18 -12.12 16.22 -18.20
C ASP A 18 -11.61 17.42 -19.02
N ASP A 19 -10.34 17.41 -19.45
CA ASP A 19 -9.73 18.51 -20.20
C ASP A 19 -10.07 18.50 -21.70
N CYS A 20 -10.03 17.32 -22.33
CA CYS A 20 -10.18 17.19 -23.78
C CYS A 20 -11.41 16.39 -24.24
N GLY A 21 -12.12 15.74 -23.32
CA GLY A 21 -13.29 14.89 -23.59
C GLY A 21 -12.97 13.56 -24.29
N ALA A 22 -11.70 13.14 -24.32
CA ALA A 22 -11.31 11.86 -24.91
C ALA A 22 -11.73 10.70 -24.00
N SER A 23 -12.28 9.63 -24.59
CA SER A 23 -12.74 8.44 -23.86
C SER A 23 -11.74 7.29 -23.97
N PHE A 24 -11.50 6.60 -22.86
CA PHE A 24 -10.55 5.50 -22.71
C PHE A 24 -11.21 4.26 -22.10
N GLU A 25 -10.75 3.09 -22.51
CA GLU A 25 -11.25 1.79 -22.01
C GLU A 25 -10.69 1.41 -20.63
N THR A 26 -9.63 2.09 -20.15
CA THR A 26 -8.91 1.74 -18.92
C THR A 26 -8.34 2.99 -18.27
N LEU A 27 -8.31 3.04 -16.92
CA LEU A 27 -7.66 4.12 -16.17
C LEU A 27 -6.16 4.26 -16.51
N THR A 28 -5.43 3.18 -16.78
CA THR A 28 -4.01 3.25 -17.21
C THR A 28 -3.83 4.14 -18.45
N ARG A 29 -4.70 3.97 -19.46
CA ARG A 29 -4.65 4.79 -20.68
C ARG A 29 -5.05 6.24 -20.43
N LEU A 30 -5.99 6.48 -19.52
CA LEU A 30 -6.38 7.82 -19.12
C LEU A 30 -5.24 8.52 -18.35
N ARG A 31 -4.66 7.86 -17.35
CA ARG A 31 -3.52 8.37 -16.56
C ARG A 31 -2.32 8.75 -17.43
N LEU A 32 -2.00 7.92 -18.43
CA LEU A 32 -0.87 8.16 -19.34
C LEU A 32 -1.22 9.07 -20.53
N HIS A 33 -2.45 9.60 -20.59
CA HIS A 33 -2.87 10.46 -21.68
C HIS A 33 -2.35 11.88 -21.47
N ASP A 34 -1.51 12.35 -22.39
CA ASP A 34 -1.15 13.76 -22.51
C ASP A 34 -2.15 14.46 -23.42
N CYS A 35 -2.87 15.44 -22.89
CA CYS A 35 -3.70 16.33 -23.70
C CYS A 35 -2.78 17.25 -24.49
N GLU A 36 -2.47 16.91 -25.75
CA GLU A 36 -1.78 17.84 -26.64
C GLU A 36 -2.48 19.19 -26.56
N ASP A 37 -1.76 20.23 -26.07
CA ASP A 37 -2.24 21.60 -25.87
C ASP A 37 -3.30 21.93 -26.92
N VAL A 38 -4.57 21.91 -26.51
CA VAL A 38 -5.65 22.38 -27.36
C VAL A 38 -5.40 23.87 -27.47
N GLN A 39 -4.65 24.27 -28.50
CA GLN A 39 -4.45 25.66 -28.85
C GLN A 39 -5.84 26.26 -28.85
N SER A 40 -6.09 27.15 -27.88
CA SER A 40 -7.28 27.97 -27.86
C SER A 40 -7.31 28.69 -29.19
N GLU A 41 -8.10 28.17 -30.15
CA GLU A 41 -8.31 28.70 -31.49
C GLU A 41 -8.98 30.08 -31.36
N THR A 42 -8.21 31.06 -30.92
CA THR A 42 -8.55 32.47 -30.97
C THR A 42 -8.15 32.97 -32.35
N SER A 43 -9.05 32.75 -33.29
CA SER A 43 -9.04 33.40 -34.58
C SER A 43 -9.14 34.92 -34.41
N VAL A 44 -8.01 35.65 -34.47
CA VAL A 44 -7.86 36.90 -35.25
C VAL A 44 -6.43 37.45 -35.25
N GLY A 45 -5.87 37.62 -36.47
CA GLY A 45 -5.17 38.86 -36.84
C GLY A 45 -3.65 38.86 -36.84
N SER A 46 -3.07 38.80 -38.04
CA SER A 46 -1.67 39.06 -38.42
C SER A 46 -0.82 40.01 -37.54
N ALA A 47 0.43 39.55 -37.38
CA ALA A 47 1.70 40.30 -37.27
C ALA A 47 2.24 40.60 -35.87
N ASN A 48 3.02 39.65 -35.32
CA ASN A 48 4.46 39.81 -35.11
C ASN A 48 5.09 38.47 -34.71
N LEU A 49 6.07 38.02 -35.50
CA LEU A 49 6.94 36.89 -35.22
C LEU A 49 8.11 37.39 -34.37
N GLU A 50 7.90 37.52 -33.06
CA GLU A 50 9.01 37.54 -32.09
C GLU A 50 8.57 36.76 -30.85
N GLN A 51 9.28 35.65 -30.60
CA GLN A 51 9.35 34.93 -29.33
C GLN A 51 8.03 34.37 -28.78
N SER A 52 7.65 33.18 -29.25
CA SER A 52 6.93 32.24 -28.38
C SER A 52 7.93 31.75 -27.34
N GLU A 53 8.07 32.48 -26.24
CA GLU A 53 8.55 31.88 -25.00
C GLU A 53 7.47 30.87 -24.60
N SER A 54 7.74 29.58 -24.82
CA SER A 54 7.09 28.51 -24.06
C SER A 54 7.24 28.91 -22.60
N THR A 55 6.14 29.33 -21.98
CA THR A 55 6.14 29.73 -20.59
C THR A 55 6.18 28.43 -19.80
N ASP A 56 7.39 27.88 -19.63
CA ASP A 56 7.60 26.75 -18.76
C ASP A 56 7.28 27.24 -17.34
N SER A 57 6.08 26.93 -16.85
CA SER A 57 5.65 27.32 -15.51
C SER A 57 6.67 26.79 -14.50
N SER A 58 7.00 27.59 -13.49
CA SER A 58 7.92 27.13 -12.45
C SER A 58 7.35 25.92 -11.71
N PRO A 59 8.17 25.03 -11.12
CA PRO A 59 7.66 23.88 -10.38
C PRO A 59 6.69 24.30 -9.27
N ALA A 60 7.02 25.36 -8.52
CA ALA A 60 6.10 26.01 -7.59
C ALA A 60 4.74 26.44 -8.20
N ASP A 61 4.71 27.00 -9.43
CA ASP A 61 3.45 27.37 -10.08
C ASP A 61 2.63 26.13 -10.46
N LYS A 62 3.29 25.08 -10.99
CA LYS A 62 2.64 23.79 -11.32
C LYS A 62 2.09 23.12 -10.08
N GLN A 63 2.87 23.08 -9.01
CA GLN A 63 2.49 22.53 -7.71
C GLN A 63 1.28 23.28 -7.14
N ASN A 64 1.31 24.62 -7.10
CA ASN A 64 0.19 25.40 -6.57
C ASN A 64 -1.10 25.19 -7.37
N ALA A 65 -1.00 25.03 -8.69
CA ALA A 65 -2.14 24.71 -9.54
C ALA A 65 -2.70 23.31 -9.24
N ALA A 66 -1.85 22.28 -9.20
CA ALA A 66 -2.25 20.91 -8.90
C ALA A 66 -2.85 20.77 -7.49
N VAL A 67 -2.27 21.45 -6.50
CA VAL A 67 -2.81 21.51 -5.12
C VAL A 67 -4.21 22.14 -5.07
N ALA A 68 -4.43 23.24 -5.81
CA ALA A 68 -5.74 23.90 -5.85
C ALA A 68 -6.81 23.06 -6.56
N GLU A 69 -6.41 22.33 -7.62
CA GLU A 69 -7.30 21.41 -8.31
C GLU A 69 -7.61 20.18 -7.44
N LEU A 70 -6.60 19.59 -6.79
CA LEU A 70 -6.75 18.50 -5.85
C LEU A 70 -7.73 18.83 -4.71
N ASP A 71 -7.62 20.02 -4.12
CA ASP A 71 -8.59 20.48 -3.12
C ASP A 71 -10.01 20.56 -3.69
N THR A 72 -10.16 21.07 -4.92
CA THR A 72 -11.46 21.18 -5.60
C THR A 72 -12.07 19.79 -5.85
N LEU A 73 -11.26 18.84 -6.32
CA LEU A 73 -11.69 17.47 -6.59
C LEU A 73 -12.07 16.72 -5.32
N LEU A 74 -11.29 16.84 -4.24
CA LEU A 74 -11.61 16.24 -2.95
C LEU A 74 -12.87 16.86 -2.30
N ASP A 75 -13.08 18.17 -2.47
CA ASP A 75 -14.30 18.84 -2.00
C ASP A 75 -15.54 18.40 -2.82
N ARG A 76 -15.41 18.22 -4.14
CA ARG A 76 -16.46 17.65 -5.00
C ARG A 76 -16.79 16.22 -4.59
N PHE A 77 -15.77 15.39 -4.36
CA PHE A 77 -15.92 14.02 -3.89
C PHE A 77 -16.68 13.97 -2.55
N SER A 78 -16.27 14.80 -1.59
CA SER A 78 -16.97 14.97 -0.31
C SER A 78 -18.41 15.46 -0.48
N GLY A 79 -18.69 16.20 -1.55
CA GLY A 79 -20.04 16.61 -1.98
C GLY A 79 -20.87 15.50 -2.64
N GLY A 80 -20.30 14.31 -2.85
CA GLY A 80 -20.94 13.12 -3.44
C GLY A 80 -20.56 12.84 -4.90
N ASP A 81 -19.67 13.62 -5.50
CA ASP A 81 -19.19 13.40 -6.86
C ASP A 81 -18.06 12.38 -6.91
N ARG A 82 -18.42 11.10 -7.01
CA ARG A 82 -17.46 9.98 -6.99
C ARG A 82 -16.71 9.79 -8.32
N ALA A 83 -17.15 10.45 -9.40
CA ALA A 83 -16.56 10.24 -10.72
C ALA A 83 -15.14 10.83 -10.80
N GLY A 84 -14.87 11.94 -10.13
CA GLY A 84 -13.57 12.63 -10.15
C GLY A 84 -12.51 12.06 -9.20
N LEU A 85 -12.73 10.89 -8.60
CA LEU A 85 -11.74 10.32 -7.66
C LEU A 85 -10.45 9.92 -8.36
N HIS A 86 -10.54 9.36 -9.57
CA HIS A 86 -9.35 9.05 -10.36
C HIS A 86 -8.54 10.31 -10.66
N ASP A 87 -9.21 11.39 -11.02
CA ASP A 87 -8.57 12.67 -11.30
C ASP A 87 -7.92 13.23 -10.03
N ALA A 88 -8.54 13.06 -8.85
CA ALA A 88 -7.92 13.44 -7.59
C ALA A 88 -6.62 12.67 -7.32
N VAL A 89 -6.57 11.36 -7.62
CA VAL A 89 -5.33 10.56 -7.47
C VAL A 89 -4.27 11.02 -8.47
N THR A 90 -4.67 11.31 -9.70
CA THR A 90 -3.78 11.82 -10.76
C THR A 90 -3.20 13.19 -10.40
N GLU A 91 -4.05 14.13 -9.97
CA GLU A 91 -3.63 15.47 -9.53
C GLU A 91 -2.74 15.41 -8.29
N PHE A 92 -2.98 14.47 -7.39
CA PHE A 92 -2.08 14.26 -6.26
C PHE A 92 -0.70 13.77 -6.71
N GLU A 93 -0.62 12.81 -7.63
CA GLU A 93 0.65 12.38 -8.21
C GLU A 93 1.37 13.54 -8.93
N SER A 94 0.63 14.36 -9.71
CA SER A 94 1.17 15.56 -10.36
C SER A 94 1.71 16.59 -9.37
N ALA A 95 0.99 16.84 -8.26
CA ALA A 95 1.44 17.73 -7.20
C ALA A 95 2.71 17.22 -6.51
N LEU A 96 2.80 15.90 -6.26
CA LEU A 96 3.99 15.26 -5.71
C LEU A 96 5.18 15.35 -6.68
N SER A 97 4.96 15.12 -7.97
CA SER A 97 6.00 15.24 -9.00
C SER A 97 6.55 16.66 -9.08
N ALA A 98 5.66 17.67 -9.13
CA ALA A 98 6.07 19.07 -9.15
C ALA A 98 6.83 19.48 -7.87
N ALA A 99 6.40 18.96 -6.71
CA ALA A 99 7.07 19.19 -5.44
C ALA A 99 8.45 18.51 -5.33
N LEU A 100 8.66 17.39 -6.02
CA LEU A 100 9.93 16.67 -6.06
C LEU A 100 10.98 17.38 -6.91
N GLU A 101 10.57 18.21 -7.86
CA GLU A 101 11.46 19.03 -8.70
C GLU A 101 12.11 20.21 -7.93
N GLU A 102 11.57 20.57 -6.76
CA GLU A 102 12.15 21.63 -5.91
C GLU A 102 13.46 21.17 -5.26
N ASP A 103 14.51 22.01 -5.38
CA ASP A 103 15.85 21.73 -4.83
C ASP A 103 15.95 22.11 -3.33
N ASP A 104 15.15 21.43 -2.51
CA ASP A 104 15.05 21.70 -1.05
C ASP A 104 15.32 20.47 -0.16
N GLY A 105 15.80 19.37 -0.75
CA GLY A 105 16.00 18.11 -0.03
C GLY A 105 14.70 17.37 0.29
N GLY A 106 13.66 17.59 -0.52
CA GLY A 106 12.36 16.92 -0.43
C GLY A 106 11.48 17.44 0.70
N GLU A 107 11.71 18.66 1.18
CA GLU A 107 10.85 19.30 2.20
C GLU A 107 9.48 19.60 1.61
N THR A 108 9.45 20.24 0.43
CA THR A 108 8.20 20.52 -0.28
C THR A 108 7.45 19.24 -0.66
N TYR A 109 8.16 18.20 -1.13
CA TYR A 109 7.56 16.88 -1.37
C TYR A 109 6.89 16.33 -0.11
N ARG A 110 7.59 16.32 1.04
CA ARG A 110 7.07 15.81 2.31
C ARG A 110 5.86 16.63 2.78
N ASP A 111 5.90 17.95 2.64
CA ASP A 111 4.80 18.83 3.03
C ASP A 111 3.53 18.55 2.21
N VAL A 112 3.65 18.39 0.89
CA VAL A 112 2.52 18.00 0.02
C VAL A 112 2.03 16.60 0.39
N PHE A 113 2.93 15.62 0.47
CA PHE A 113 2.58 14.24 0.77
C PHE A 113 1.78 14.14 2.07
N TRP A 114 2.30 14.68 3.19
CA TRP A 114 1.63 14.58 4.48
C TRP A 114 0.36 15.41 4.59
N SER A 115 0.20 16.46 3.78
CA SER A 115 -1.03 17.26 3.77
C SER A 115 -2.21 16.53 3.10
N TYR A 116 -1.93 15.59 2.20
CA TYR A 116 -2.96 14.95 1.35
C TYR A 116 -3.05 13.44 1.48
N HIS A 117 -2.00 12.75 1.96
CA HIS A 117 -1.96 11.29 2.04
C HIS A 117 -3.17 10.69 2.79
N GLU A 118 -3.52 11.22 3.98
CA GLU A 118 -4.71 10.79 4.73
C GLU A 118 -6.00 11.07 3.95
N ARG A 119 -6.20 12.30 3.44
CA ARG A 119 -7.42 12.71 2.72
C ARG A 119 -7.68 11.89 1.47
N VAL A 120 -6.63 11.60 0.69
CA VAL A 120 -6.75 10.80 -0.54
C VAL A 120 -6.95 9.32 -0.20
N SER A 121 -6.29 8.80 0.84
CA SER A 121 -6.52 7.43 1.33
C SER A 121 -7.97 7.24 1.81
N ASP A 122 -8.51 8.21 2.53
CA ASP A 122 -9.90 8.22 3.00
C ASP A 122 -10.90 8.27 1.84
N ALA A 123 -10.64 9.08 0.81
CA ALA A 123 -11.50 9.16 -0.37
C ALA A 123 -11.51 7.83 -1.15
N LEU A 124 -10.33 7.20 -1.32
CA LEU A 124 -10.21 5.86 -1.91
C LEU A 124 -10.94 4.81 -1.07
N ASP A 125 -10.78 4.81 0.26
CA ASP A 125 -11.48 3.89 1.15
C ASP A 125 -13.01 4.09 1.10
N GLU A 126 -13.50 5.33 1.12
CA GLU A 126 -14.93 5.62 1.04
C GLU A 126 -15.52 5.13 -0.29
N ALA A 127 -14.84 5.37 -1.41
CA ALA A 127 -15.30 4.91 -2.71
C ALA A 127 -15.30 3.38 -2.82
N ALA A 128 -14.27 2.72 -2.28
CA ALA A 128 -14.20 1.27 -2.20
C ALA A 128 -15.33 0.69 -1.34
N ARG A 129 -15.66 1.32 -0.21
CA ARG A 129 -16.80 0.93 0.63
C ARG A 129 -18.14 1.09 -0.08
N ALA A 130 -18.27 2.07 -0.97
CA ALA A 130 -19.50 2.32 -1.72
C ALA A 130 -19.68 1.39 -2.92
N THR A 131 -18.57 1.03 -3.60
CA THR A 131 -18.59 0.36 -4.91
C THR A 131 -18.04 -1.07 -4.87
N GLY A 132 -17.38 -1.45 -3.78
CA GLY A 132 -16.63 -2.69 -3.66
C GLY A 132 -15.25 -2.60 -4.29
N TRP A 133 -14.61 -3.76 -4.44
CA TRP A 133 -13.22 -3.89 -4.92
C TRP A 133 -12.99 -3.38 -6.34
N THR A 134 -13.98 -3.39 -7.22
CA THR A 134 -13.83 -3.04 -8.64
C THR A 134 -13.12 -1.70 -8.86
N LEU A 135 -13.45 -0.67 -8.07
CA LEU A 135 -12.79 0.63 -8.17
C LEU A 135 -11.31 0.56 -7.78
N LEU A 136 -10.97 -0.13 -6.70
CA LEU A 136 -9.57 -0.30 -6.30
C LEU A 136 -8.80 -1.18 -7.29
N GLU A 137 -9.43 -2.18 -7.90
CA GLU A 137 -8.79 -2.99 -8.94
C GLU A 137 -8.42 -2.14 -10.17
N GLU A 138 -9.29 -1.24 -10.60
CA GLU A 138 -8.99 -0.30 -11.69
C GLU A 138 -7.83 0.64 -11.33
N VAL A 139 -7.79 1.16 -10.10
CA VAL A 139 -6.69 2.00 -9.60
C VAL A 139 -5.39 1.20 -9.50
N ILE A 140 -5.40 0.00 -8.93
CA ILE A 140 -4.24 -0.90 -8.87
C ILE A 140 -3.65 -1.15 -10.26
N ASN A 141 -4.50 -1.43 -11.25
CA ASN A 141 -4.05 -1.67 -12.63
C ASN A 141 -3.50 -0.40 -13.30
N ALA A 142 -4.00 0.79 -12.94
CA ALA A 142 -3.47 2.05 -13.43
C ALA A 142 -2.11 2.40 -12.82
N TYR A 143 -1.81 1.88 -11.63
CA TYR A 143 -0.62 2.18 -10.83
C TYR A 143 0.22 0.93 -10.54
N ASP A 144 0.30 0.00 -11.50
CA ASP A 144 1.03 -1.27 -11.36
C ASP A 144 2.51 -1.02 -10.99
N PRO A 145 2.99 -1.53 -9.83
CA PRO A 145 4.35 -1.32 -9.36
C PRO A 145 5.42 -2.01 -10.21
N THR A 146 5.01 -2.87 -11.14
CA THR A 146 5.90 -3.66 -12.01
C THR A 146 5.97 -3.12 -13.44
N ALA A 147 5.18 -2.09 -13.76
CA ALA A 147 5.07 -1.56 -15.12
C ALA A 147 6.32 -0.75 -15.56
N ASP A 148 6.94 -0.03 -14.62
CA ASP A 148 8.08 0.86 -14.87
C ASP A 148 9.20 0.64 -13.83
N ASP A 149 10.39 1.20 -14.10
CA ASP A 149 11.56 1.08 -13.20
C ASP A 149 11.41 1.89 -11.89
N GLU A 150 10.51 2.88 -11.87
CA GLU A 150 10.25 3.75 -10.71
C GLU A 150 8.79 3.60 -10.27
N LEU A 151 8.59 3.49 -8.95
CA LEU A 151 7.25 3.43 -8.37
C LEU A 151 6.52 4.77 -8.55
N PRO A 152 5.22 4.76 -8.91
CA PRO A 152 4.38 5.95 -8.85
C PRO A 152 4.45 6.64 -7.48
N LEU A 153 4.56 7.96 -7.44
CA LEU A 153 4.74 8.70 -6.18
C LEU A 153 3.55 8.56 -5.21
N VAL A 154 2.36 8.29 -5.76
CA VAL A 154 1.12 8.08 -4.99
C VAL A 154 0.98 6.66 -4.43
N THR A 155 1.90 5.74 -4.76
CA THR A 155 1.85 4.32 -4.35
C THR A 155 1.57 4.08 -2.86
N PRO A 156 2.19 4.80 -1.90
CA PRO A 156 1.87 4.56 -0.47
C PRO A 156 0.41 4.83 -0.13
N THR A 157 -0.21 5.81 -0.78
CA THR A 157 -1.62 6.19 -0.57
C THR A 157 -2.57 5.13 -1.12
N ILE A 158 -2.24 4.57 -2.28
CA ILE A 158 -3.01 3.46 -2.86
C ILE A 158 -2.83 2.19 -2.01
N ALA A 159 -1.60 1.85 -1.63
CA ALA A 159 -1.30 0.72 -0.74
C ALA A 159 -2.05 0.83 0.60
N ASN A 160 -2.13 2.03 1.16
CA ASN A 160 -2.90 2.30 2.37
C ASN A 160 -4.38 1.92 2.18
N ALA A 161 -5.06 2.48 1.17
CA ALA A 161 -6.47 2.19 0.90
C ALA A 161 -6.73 0.71 0.57
N VAL A 162 -5.83 0.06 -0.17
CA VAL A 162 -5.87 -1.38 -0.45
C VAL A 162 -5.75 -2.19 0.84
N GLY A 163 -4.79 -1.84 1.71
CA GLY A 163 -4.60 -2.48 3.01
C GLY A 163 -5.84 -2.39 3.90
N ARG A 164 -6.50 -1.22 3.96
CA ARG A 164 -7.75 -1.03 4.74
C ARG A 164 -8.84 -1.98 4.26
N ASN A 165 -9.05 -2.05 2.95
CA ASN A 165 -10.07 -2.90 2.34
C ASN A 165 -9.74 -4.39 2.44
N LEU A 166 -8.45 -4.74 2.40
CA LEU A 166 -7.96 -6.11 2.60
C LEU A 166 -8.28 -6.59 4.02
N ILE A 167 -7.92 -5.80 5.05
CA ILE A 167 -8.23 -6.09 6.46
C ILE A 167 -9.75 -6.24 6.65
N ARG A 168 -10.52 -5.27 6.16
CA ARG A 168 -11.98 -5.26 6.25
C ARG A 168 -12.60 -6.50 5.59
N THR A 169 -12.13 -6.88 4.40
CA THR A 169 -12.61 -8.08 3.69
C THR A 169 -12.25 -9.35 4.46
N ARG A 170 -11.02 -9.46 4.98
CA ARG A 170 -10.60 -10.60 5.79
C ARG A 170 -11.49 -10.78 7.02
N LEU A 171 -11.80 -9.69 7.74
CA LEU A 171 -12.59 -9.72 8.96
C LEU A 171 -14.08 -9.98 8.72
N THR A 172 -14.63 -9.55 7.58
CA THR A 172 -16.07 -9.64 7.31
C THR A 172 -16.46 -10.84 6.45
N ASP A 173 -15.70 -11.09 5.38
CA ASP A 173 -16.03 -12.07 4.33
C ASP A 173 -15.03 -13.25 4.28
N GLY A 174 -13.92 -13.15 5.01
CA GLY A 174 -12.86 -14.15 5.07
C GLY A 174 -11.81 -14.02 3.97
N VAL A 175 -10.70 -14.77 4.10
CA VAL A 175 -9.55 -14.60 3.17
C VAL A 175 -9.87 -14.89 1.72
N SER A 176 -10.70 -15.89 1.42
CA SER A 176 -11.00 -16.25 0.03
C SER A 176 -11.84 -15.19 -0.71
N ALA A 177 -12.34 -14.16 -0.02
CA ALA A 177 -13.03 -13.04 -0.62
C ALA A 177 -12.10 -11.90 -1.04
N ILE A 178 -10.83 -11.93 -0.60
CA ILE A 178 -9.82 -10.94 -0.98
C ILE A 178 -9.45 -11.15 -2.44
N PRO A 179 -9.51 -10.11 -3.30
CA PRO A 179 -9.03 -10.25 -4.68
C PRO A 179 -7.53 -10.55 -4.73
N VAL A 180 -7.14 -11.53 -5.55
CA VAL A 180 -5.73 -11.89 -5.74
C VAL A 180 -4.92 -10.69 -6.25
N VAL A 181 -5.50 -9.87 -7.12
CA VAL A 181 -4.83 -8.67 -7.66
C VAL A 181 -4.44 -7.66 -6.57
N ALA A 182 -5.19 -7.57 -5.47
CA ALA A 182 -4.83 -6.72 -4.33
C ALA A 182 -3.60 -7.28 -3.58
N LEU A 183 -3.52 -8.61 -3.44
CA LEU A 183 -2.36 -9.28 -2.84
C LEU A 183 -1.12 -9.19 -3.73
N GLU A 184 -1.28 -9.34 -5.05
CA GLU A 184 -0.21 -9.17 -6.02
C GLU A 184 0.30 -7.73 -6.04
N TYR A 185 -0.59 -6.74 -5.92
CA TYR A 185 -0.22 -5.34 -5.82
C TYR A 185 0.66 -5.05 -4.59
N LEU A 186 0.20 -5.40 -3.39
CA LEU A 186 0.97 -5.14 -2.16
C LEU A 186 2.32 -5.89 -2.15
N ASP A 187 2.35 -7.13 -2.65
CA ASP A 187 3.59 -7.89 -2.80
C ASP A 187 4.55 -7.23 -3.81
N GLY A 188 4.01 -6.78 -4.96
CA GLY A 188 4.77 -6.07 -5.99
C GLY A 188 5.36 -4.76 -5.49
N VAL A 189 4.57 -3.96 -4.76
CA VAL A 189 5.04 -2.73 -4.12
C VAL A 189 6.14 -3.03 -3.11
N ALA A 190 5.98 -4.07 -2.27
CA ALA A 190 6.98 -4.47 -1.29
C ALA A 190 8.32 -4.87 -1.94
N VAL A 191 8.29 -5.50 -3.12
CA VAL A 191 9.48 -5.92 -3.86
C VAL A 191 10.13 -4.75 -4.61
N ALA A 192 9.32 -3.82 -5.14
CA ALA A 192 9.80 -2.68 -5.92
C ALA A 192 10.27 -1.51 -5.06
N ALA A 193 9.78 -1.38 -3.82
CA ALA A 193 10.13 -0.29 -2.92
C ALA A 193 11.62 -0.37 -2.50
N GLY A 194 12.40 0.63 -2.89
CA GLY A 194 13.80 0.73 -2.46
C GLY A 194 13.94 0.99 -0.95
N ASP A 195 15.12 0.70 -0.41
CA ASP A 195 15.45 0.75 1.03
C ASP A 195 15.20 2.10 1.74
N THR A 196 15.01 3.19 0.99
CA THR A 196 14.76 4.53 1.54
C THR A 196 13.30 4.96 1.46
N ALA A 197 12.42 4.09 0.96
CA ALA A 197 11.00 4.36 0.79
C ALA A 197 10.20 3.87 2.01
N ASP A 198 10.58 4.31 3.21
CA ASP A 198 10.03 3.82 4.49
C ASP A 198 8.50 3.80 4.49
N THR A 199 7.86 4.89 4.05
CA THR A 199 6.40 4.98 4.01
C THR A 199 5.78 3.98 3.03
N THR A 200 6.39 3.75 1.87
CA THR A 200 5.91 2.74 0.91
C THR A 200 6.00 1.34 1.51
N GLN A 201 7.11 1.03 2.19
CA GLN A 201 7.32 -0.27 2.83
C GLN A 201 6.37 -0.50 4.00
N GLU A 202 6.04 0.55 4.77
CA GLU A 202 5.13 0.45 5.90
C GLU A 202 3.68 0.19 5.48
N GLU A 203 3.20 0.88 4.44
CA GLU A 203 1.80 0.75 4.00
C GLU A 203 1.46 -0.63 3.42
N VAL A 204 2.47 -1.42 3.02
CA VAL A 204 2.26 -2.79 2.52
C VAL A 204 2.26 -3.85 3.61
N HIS A 205 2.51 -3.52 4.88
CA HIS A 205 2.50 -4.50 5.99
C HIS A 205 1.13 -5.23 6.11
N ALA A 206 0.04 -4.57 5.69
CA ALA A 206 -1.29 -5.15 5.61
C ALA A 206 -1.37 -6.41 4.73
N TYR A 207 -0.40 -6.65 3.86
CA TYR A 207 -0.28 -7.87 3.05
C TYR A 207 -0.34 -9.17 3.89
N GLY A 208 0.13 -9.13 5.14
CA GLY A 208 0.08 -10.27 6.07
C GLY A 208 -1.34 -10.78 6.33
N TRP A 209 -2.36 -9.93 6.18
CA TRP A 209 -3.76 -10.32 6.34
C TRP A 209 -4.29 -11.22 5.23
N GLY A 210 -3.54 -11.39 4.13
CA GLY A 210 -3.79 -12.37 3.09
C GLY A 210 -3.32 -13.79 3.41
N ILE A 211 -2.71 -14.02 4.58
CA ILE A 211 -2.20 -15.34 4.97
C ILE A 211 -3.28 -16.43 4.87
N GLY A 212 -2.93 -17.57 4.26
CA GLY A 212 -3.85 -18.68 4.04
C GLY A 212 -4.78 -18.52 2.82
N HIS A 213 -4.57 -17.52 1.96
CA HIS A 213 -5.35 -17.36 0.74
C HIS A 213 -5.18 -18.57 -0.21
N PRO A 214 -6.27 -19.17 -0.73
CA PRO A 214 -6.21 -20.42 -1.51
C PRO A 214 -5.48 -20.28 -2.84
N ASP A 215 -5.56 -19.10 -3.46
CA ASP A 215 -5.01 -18.83 -4.79
C ASP A 215 -3.76 -17.92 -4.76
N HIS A 216 -3.27 -17.54 -3.57
CA HIS A 216 -2.09 -16.68 -3.42
C HIS A 216 -1.33 -17.00 -2.13
N SER A 217 -0.14 -17.57 -2.24
CA SER A 217 0.64 -17.99 -1.06
C SER A 217 1.45 -16.83 -0.48
N VAL A 218 0.88 -16.12 0.49
CA VAL A 218 1.60 -15.09 1.27
C VAL A 218 2.79 -15.71 2.01
N ALA A 219 2.61 -16.91 2.57
CA ALA A 219 3.66 -17.61 3.31
C ALA A 219 4.90 -17.89 2.45
N ASP A 220 4.72 -18.45 1.25
CA ASP A 220 5.85 -18.77 0.38
C ASP A 220 6.58 -17.52 -0.11
N ARG A 221 5.84 -16.42 -0.37
CA ARG A 221 6.42 -15.14 -0.81
C ARG A 221 7.21 -14.45 0.30
N LEU A 222 6.68 -14.40 1.52
CA LEU A 222 7.42 -13.90 2.68
C LEU A 222 8.65 -14.75 2.99
N HIS A 223 8.53 -16.07 2.89
CA HIS A 223 9.66 -16.97 3.05
C HIS A 223 10.75 -16.77 2.00
N SER A 224 10.36 -16.56 0.74
CA SER A 224 11.33 -16.28 -0.33
C SER A 224 12.06 -14.94 -0.12
N ARG A 225 11.37 -13.95 0.47
CA ARG A 225 11.93 -12.61 0.71
C ARG A 225 12.81 -12.53 1.96
N ALA A 226 12.62 -13.40 2.94
CA ALA A 226 13.25 -13.28 4.26
C ALA A 226 14.80 -13.27 4.24
N SER A 227 15.44 -13.88 3.24
CA SER A 227 16.90 -13.81 3.06
C SER A 227 17.39 -12.53 2.39
N GLU A 228 16.51 -11.82 1.66
CA GLU A 228 16.84 -10.62 0.90
C GLU A 228 16.47 -9.36 1.66
N ASP A 229 15.29 -9.35 2.28
CA ASP A 229 14.76 -8.23 3.05
C ASP A 229 13.92 -8.73 4.23
N ILE A 230 14.61 -9.02 5.33
CA ILE A 230 13.97 -9.42 6.60
C ILE A 230 13.15 -8.29 7.23
N PHE A 231 13.44 -7.03 6.87
CA PHE A 231 12.84 -5.85 7.50
C PHE A 231 11.44 -5.57 6.99
N SER A 232 11.09 -5.93 5.76
CA SER A 232 9.69 -5.95 5.32
C SER A 232 8.92 -7.20 5.77
N VAL A 233 9.60 -8.33 5.98
CA VAL A 233 8.95 -9.60 6.37
C VAL A 233 8.44 -9.58 7.81
N ASN A 234 9.25 -9.11 8.76
CA ASN A 234 8.88 -9.11 10.18
C ASN A 234 7.58 -8.34 10.51
N PRO A 235 7.40 -7.07 10.09
CA PRO A 235 6.15 -6.35 10.35
C PRO A 235 4.96 -6.92 9.58
N THR A 236 5.18 -7.48 8.38
CA THR A 236 4.11 -8.20 7.66
C THR A 236 3.67 -9.46 8.42
N LEU A 237 4.61 -10.17 9.06
CA LEU A 237 4.32 -11.32 9.90
C LEU A 237 3.56 -10.93 11.19
N GLU A 238 3.85 -9.76 11.77
CA GLU A 238 3.09 -9.21 12.88
C GLU A 238 1.60 -9.09 12.50
N HIS A 239 1.30 -8.48 11.36
CA HIS A 239 -0.08 -8.40 10.84
C HIS A 239 -0.72 -9.78 10.61
N ALA A 240 0.05 -10.76 10.12
CA ALA A 240 -0.46 -12.10 9.86
C ALA A 240 -0.94 -12.81 11.13
N PHE A 241 -0.34 -12.54 12.30
CA PHE A 241 -0.80 -13.13 13.57
C PHE A 241 -2.22 -12.68 13.96
N TYR A 242 -2.56 -11.41 13.72
CA TYR A 242 -3.91 -10.90 13.96
C TYR A 242 -4.92 -11.42 12.94
N ALA A 243 -4.47 -11.72 11.72
CA ALA A 243 -5.33 -12.29 10.69
C ALA A 243 -5.59 -13.79 10.88
N ASP A 244 -4.56 -14.57 11.21
CA ASP A 244 -4.60 -16.02 11.41
C ASP A 244 -3.40 -16.51 12.24
N GLN A 245 -3.55 -16.53 13.56
CA GLN A 245 -2.45 -16.89 14.47
C GLN A 245 -1.86 -18.30 14.23
N TYR A 246 -2.64 -19.24 13.69
CA TYR A 246 -2.17 -20.59 13.39
C TYR A 246 -1.33 -20.63 12.11
N ALA A 247 -1.80 -20.00 11.04
CA ALA A 247 -1.00 -19.91 9.81
C ALA A 247 0.25 -19.03 10.00
N ALA A 248 0.16 -17.98 10.81
CA ALA A 248 1.28 -17.11 11.13
C ALA A 248 2.36 -17.82 11.96
N VAL A 249 1.99 -18.58 12.99
CA VAL A 249 2.98 -19.35 13.77
C VAL A 249 3.62 -20.46 12.94
N ASP A 250 2.89 -21.09 12.01
CA ASP A 250 3.47 -22.07 11.07
C ASP A 250 4.56 -21.41 10.20
N LEU A 251 4.31 -20.20 9.71
CA LEU A 251 5.29 -19.43 8.93
C LEU A 251 6.48 -18.99 9.80
N LEU A 252 6.23 -18.42 10.98
CA LEU A 252 7.28 -18.01 11.92
C LEU A 252 8.23 -19.18 12.24
N GLU A 253 7.66 -20.34 12.55
CA GLU A 253 8.40 -21.57 12.80
C GLU A 253 9.25 -22.00 11.60
N SER A 254 8.71 -21.92 10.38
CA SER A 254 9.47 -22.22 9.17
C SER A 254 10.66 -21.28 9.00
N LEU A 255 10.43 -19.98 9.14
CA LEU A 255 11.46 -18.96 8.95
C LEU A 255 12.57 -19.04 10.03
N VAL A 256 12.21 -19.22 11.30
CA VAL A 256 13.20 -19.33 12.39
C VAL A 256 14.04 -20.60 12.27
N ARG A 257 13.45 -21.70 11.77
CA ARG A 257 14.16 -22.97 11.56
C ARG A 257 14.96 -23.01 10.26
N ASP A 258 14.71 -22.11 9.31
CA ASP A 258 15.46 -22.05 8.07
C ASP A 258 16.87 -21.49 8.29
N GLU A 259 17.86 -22.38 8.30
CA GLU A 259 19.28 -22.01 8.45
C GLU A 259 19.84 -21.21 7.27
N SER A 260 19.14 -21.14 6.13
CA SER A 260 19.55 -20.33 4.98
C SER A 260 19.28 -18.83 5.19
N ILE A 261 18.41 -18.47 6.14
CA ILE A 261 18.24 -17.10 6.63
C ILE A 261 19.38 -16.83 7.61
N ASP A 262 20.58 -16.61 7.06
CA ASP A 262 21.78 -16.28 7.80
C ASP A 262 22.05 -14.77 7.78
N GLY A 263 22.88 -14.29 8.72
CA GLY A 263 23.21 -12.88 8.84
C GLY A 263 22.82 -12.27 10.18
N THR A 264 23.37 -11.07 10.40
CA THR A 264 23.19 -10.30 11.62
C THR A 264 23.10 -8.81 11.31
N PHE A 265 22.40 -8.07 12.16
CA PHE A 265 22.40 -6.61 12.13
C PHE A 265 22.62 -6.04 13.54
N SER A 266 23.09 -4.79 13.60
CA SER A 266 23.26 -4.08 14.86
C SER A 266 22.13 -3.08 15.06
N ARG A 267 21.65 -2.97 16.30
CA ARG A 267 20.84 -1.85 16.81
C ARG A 267 21.55 -1.21 18.02
N PRO A 268 21.22 0.03 18.40
CA PRO A 268 21.90 0.72 19.51
C PRO A 268 21.97 -0.07 20.83
N ALA A 269 21.04 -1.00 21.07
CA ALA A 269 21.00 -1.82 22.28
C ALA A 269 21.62 -3.23 22.13
N ARG A 270 21.86 -3.71 20.90
CA ARG A 270 22.32 -5.09 20.62
C ARG A 270 23.12 -5.14 19.32
N ASP A 271 24.40 -5.51 19.43
CA ASP A 271 25.26 -5.81 18.30
C ASP A 271 25.08 -7.26 17.81
N ASP A 272 25.31 -7.48 16.52
CA ASP A 272 25.34 -8.80 15.87
C ASP A 272 24.08 -9.65 16.12
N MET A 273 22.90 -9.03 16.07
CA MET A 273 21.65 -9.75 16.26
C MET A 273 21.30 -10.63 15.06
N PRO A 274 21.06 -11.94 15.25
CA PRO A 274 20.65 -12.82 14.16
C PRO A 274 19.32 -12.40 13.53
N TYR A 275 19.21 -12.44 12.20
CA TYR A 275 17.94 -12.20 11.50
C TYR A 275 16.80 -13.10 11.99
N ARG A 276 17.11 -14.38 12.25
CA ARG A 276 16.12 -15.33 12.79
C ARG A 276 15.61 -14.95 14.18
N ARG A 277 16.42 -14.24 14.97
CA ARG A 277 15.99 -13.71 16.27
C ARG A 277 15.06 -12.50 16.09
N TYR A 278 15.31 -11.66 15.09
CA TYR A 278 14.48 -10.50 14.80
C TYR A 278 13.06 -10.88 14.38
N LEU A 279 12.88 -12.01 13.71
CA LEU A 279 11.53 -12.53 13.39
C LEU A 279 10.61 -12.66 14.61
N LEU A 280 11.16 -12.91 15.79
CA LEU A 280 10.41 -13.01 17.04
C LEU A 280 9.87 -11.67 17.56
N ASP A 281 10.24 -10.54 16.95
CA ASP A 281 9.62 -9.24 17.25
C ASP A 281 8.17 -9.18 16.75
N SER A 282 7.81 -10.01 15.76
CA SER A 282 6.45 -10.07 15.21
C SER A 282 5.39 -10.50 16.21
N VAL A 283 5.80 -11.13 17.33
CA VAL A 283 4.89 -11.58 18.39
C VAL A 283 4.85 -10.63 19.58
N TYR A 284 5.60 -9.51 19.54
CA TYR A 284 5.78 -8.59 20.67
C TYR A 284 4.46 -8.13 21.31
N GLY A 285 3.48 -7.80 20.48
CA GLY A 285 2.19 -7.26 20.90
C GLY A 285 1.13 -8.28 21.32
N LEU A 286 1.28 -9.57 21.00
CA LEU A 286 0.17 -10.54 21.03
C LEU A 286 -0.42 -10.83 22.42
N GLN A 287 0.28 -10.49 23.50
CA GLN A 287 -0.19 -10.69 24.87
C GLN A 287 -0.78 -9.42 25.50
N THR A 288 -0.93 -8.34 24.73
CA THR A 288 -1.27 -7.02 25.26
C THR A 288 -2.24 -6.24 24.37
N ASP A 289 -3.25 -5.62 24.99
CA ASP A 289 -4.30 -4.85 24.30
C ASP A 289 -3.88 -3.41 23.95
N ASP A 290 -2.62 -3.03 24.16
CA ASP A 290 -2.08 -1.69 23.94
C ASP A 290 -1.05 -1.63 22.79
N ASN A 291 -0.85 -2.72 22.05
CA ASN A 291 0.10 -2.79 20.94
C ASN A 291 -0.46 -3.56 19.73
N TRP A 292 -1.32 -2.88 18.99
CA TRP A 292 -1.90 -3.36 17.73
C TRP A 292 -1.06 -2.93 16.53
N PRO A 293 -1.05 -3.71 15.43
CA PRO A 293 -0.49 -3.29 14.16
C PRO A 293 -1.05 -1.93 13.73
N GLY A 294 -0.15 -0.95 13.62
CA GLY A 294 -0.52 0.45 13.35
C GLY A 294 -0.61 0.81 11.86
N MET A 295 -0.43 -0.16 10.97
CA MET A 295 -0.59 0.02 9.53
C MET A 295 -1.90 -0.62 9.05
N PRO A 296 -2.51 -0.13 7.97
CA PRO A 296 -2.22 1.12 7.27
C PRO A 296 -2.36 2.35 8.17
N ARG A 297 -1.60 3.43 7.90
CA ARG A 297 -1.71 4.67 8.69
C ARG A 297 -3.13 5.26 8.63
N TYR A 298 -3.47 5.98 9.70
CA TYR A 298 -4.76 6.68 9.87
C TYR A 298 -5.98 5.74 9.85
N TYR A 299 -5.76 4.45 10.12
CA TYR A 299 -6.83 3.47 10.16
C TYR A 299 -6.75 2.58 11.40
N ASP A 300 -7.60 2.88 12.38
CA ASP A 300 -7.73 2.09 13.60
C ASP A 300 -8.72 0.92 13.38
N TRP A 301 -8.25 -0.10 12.65
CA TRP A 301 -9.08 -1.26 12.30
C TRP A 301 -9.69 -1.96 13.52
N HIS A 302 -8.94 -2.07 14.63
CA HIS A 302 -9.41 -2.70 15.85
C HIS A 302 -10.57 -1.92 16.50
N GLU A 303 -10.58 -0.58 16.38
CA GLU A 303 -11.72 0.25 16.81
C GLU A 303 -12.94 0.08 15.87
N GLU A 304 -12.73 -0.03 14.55
CA GLU A 304 -13.85 -0.25 13.59
C GLU A 304 -14.60 -1.55 13.88
N PHE A 305 -13.90 -2.61 14.29
CA PHE A 305 -14.47 -3.94 14.50
C PHE A 305 -14.75 -4.32 15.96
N ASP A 306 -14.40 -3.47 16.94
CA ASP A 306 -14.42 -3.80 18.38
C ASP A 306 -13.70 -5.14 18.65
N ASP A 307 -12.56 -5.33 17.98
CA ASP A 307 -11.85 -6.61 17.98
C ASP A 307 -11.10 -6.81 19.30
N THR A 308 -11.30 -7.98 19.91
CA THR A 308 -10.63 -8.41 21.13
C THR A 308 -9.81 -9.64 20.78
N PHE A 309 -8.65 -9.42 20.17
CA PHE A 309 -7.72 -10.50 19.86
C PHE A 309 -7.35 -11.27 21.14
N GLU A 310 -7.60 -12.57 21.13
CA GLU A 310 -7.18 -13.49 22.18
C GLU A 310 -6.16 -14.47 21.59
N LEU A 311 -4.94 -14.43 22.14
CA LEU A 311 -3.90 -15.40 21.81
C LEU A 311 -4.31 -16.79 22.32
N ASP A 312 -4.32 -17.79 21.44
CA ASP A 312 -4.59 -19.17 21.80
C ASP A 312 -3.39 -19.75 22.57
N ASP A 313 -3.66 -20.39 23.72
CA ASP A 313 -2.64 -21.04 24.56
C ASP A 313 -1.73 -22.00 23.77
N THR A 314 -2.27 -22.66 22.73
CA THR A 314 -1.51 -23.55 21.84
C THR A 314 -0.50 -22.78 21.02
N VAL A 315 -0.89 -21.64 20.47
CA VAL A 315 0.00 -20.77 19.69
C VAL A 315 1.03 -20.13 20.61
N GLU A 316 0.64 -19.67 21.80
CA GLU A 316 1.60 -19.19 22.80
C GLU A 316 2.67 -20.25 23.10
N GLN A 317 2.25 -21.48 23.40
CA GLN A 317 3.18 -22.55 23.74
C GLN A 317 4.12 -22.87 22.57
N ARG A 318 3.63 -22.89 21.33
CA ARG A 318 4.46 -23.11 20.14
C ARG A 318 5.54 -22.04 19.98
N ILE A 319 5.20 -20.77 20.20
CA ILE A 319 6.19 -19.68 20.16
C ILE A 319 7.23 -19.86 21.26
N ARG A 320 6.81 -20.21 22.49
CA ARG A 320 7.75 -20.47 23.61
C ARG A 320 8.69 -21.63 23.31
N ASP A 321 8.16 -22.74 22.80
CA ASP A 321 8.93 -23.91 22.41
C ASP A 321 9.94 -23.55 21.30
N LEU A 322 9.55 -22.73 20.32
CA LEU A 322 10.42 -22.25 19.25
C LEU A 322 11.58 -21.39 19.78
N VAL A 323 11.32 -20.50 20.74
CA VAL A 323 12.35 -19.65 21.38
C VAL A 323 13.38 -20.51 22.12
N GLU A 324 12.92 -21.53 22.88
CA GLU A 324 13.79 -22.48 23.58
C GLU A 324 14.56 -23.38 22.60
N GLU A 325 13.90 -23.92 21.57
CA GLU A 325 14.51 -24.77 20.54
C GLU A 325 15.65 -24.04 19.81
N ALA A 326 15.44 -22.77 19.46
CA ALA A 326 16.44 -21.93 18.81
C ALA A 326 17.53 -21.41 19.76
N GLY A 327 17.38 -21.62 21.08
CA GLY A 327 18.29 -21.15 22.11
C GLY A 327 18.28 -19.63 22.32
N PHE A 328 17.20 -18.97 21.90
CA PHE A 328 17.04 -17.51 22.02
C PHE A 328 16.54 -17.09 23.41
N ASP A 329 16.10 -18.03 24.24
CA ASP A 329 15.72 -17.86 25.65
C ASP A 329 16.93 -17.60 26.56
N ALA A 330 18.13 -18.01 26.16
CA ALA A 330 19.33 -17.98 27.01
C ALA A 330 19.73 -16.60 27.55
N THR A 331 19.22 -15.52 26.94
CA THR A 331 19.46 -14.13 27.35
C THR A 331 18.23 -13.46 27.97
N LEU A 332 17.12 -14.17 28.08
CA LEU A 332 15.86 -13.68 28.62
C LEU A 332 15.74 -13.93 30.14
N PRO A 333 14.91 -13.16 30.87
CA PRO A 333 14.52 -13.47 32.24
C PRO A 333 13.81 -14.83 32.35
N ASN A 334 13.82 -15.47 33.51
CA ASN A 334 13.13 -16.77 33.69
C ASN A 334 11.60 -16.68 33.53
N ASP A 335 11.03 -15.49 33.76
CA ASP A 335 9.61 -15.15 33.67
C ASP A 335 9.30 -14.26 32.46
N TRP A 336 10.07 -14.43 31.38
CA TRP A 336 9.95 -13.63 30.18
C TRP A 336 8.56 -13.72 29.52
N THR A 337 8.17 -12.60 28.95
CA THR A 337 6.95 -12.36 28.17
C THR A 337 7.31 -12.04 26.73
N PHE A 338 6.34 -12.04 25.81
CA PHE A 338 6.62 -11.69 24.41
C PHE A 338 7.21 -10.27 24.26
N ARG A 339 6.99 -9.37 25.22
CA ARG A 339 7.65 -8.06 25.25
C ARG A 339 9.16 -8.11 25.45
N ASP A 340 9.67 -9.13 26.12
CA ASP A 340 11.12 -9.34 26.27
C ASP A 340 11.76 -9.84 24.96
N LEU A 341 10.93 -10.27 24.00
CA LEU A 341 11.39 -10.62 22.67
C LEU A 341 11.66 -9.38 21.81
N GLY A 342 10.97 -8.25 22.03
CA GLY A 342 11.21 -7.02 21.27
C GLY A 342 12.63 -6.49 21.40
N ILE A 343 13.06 -5.73 20.38
CA ILE A 343 14.39 -5.11 20.29
C ILE A 343 14.38 -3.62 20.66
#